data_AF-W6TJX0-F1
#
_entry.id   AF-W6TJX0-F1
#
_cell.length_a   1.000
_cell.length_b   1.000
_cell.length_c   1.000
_cell.angle_alpha   90.00
_cell.angle_beta   90.00
_cell.angle_gamma   90.00
#
_symmetry.space_group_name_H-M   'P 1'
#
loop_
_entity.id
_entity.type
_entity.pdbx_description
1 polymer ?
#
loop_
_entity_poly.entity_id
_entity_poly.type
_entity_poly.pdbx_seq_one_letter_code
_entity_poly.pdbx_strand_id
1 'polypeptide(L)'
;MTLLPQIEKDCLRLTPSWQMLRYISSIERFDAVWPDVKRKEQQFLEEMKSLTRSNGFLSDMAKDWDINTALQKMLPVGIGLYAPFKELIYWFETTTEIPIPVKCALFIHCLLTDQSFRQFGGWISLKVAGILLIHSGYTWIQWLNLTCLKKARSLVDDFNSDNIDHWVLSCLMVMIDFQEILMLKLSKYGAGQNLTIKYKLLLYIIQHNPGIATRRIAIKLGKSEVIVRRMLVKLRALALIERYGAGPKTYHVLI
;
A
#
# COMPACT_ATOMS: atom_id res chain seq x y z
N MET A 1 14.98 25.39 -10.26
CA MET A 1 13.77 25.25 -11.08
C MET A 1 12.61 25.11 -10.10
N THR A 2 11.62 26.02 -10.13
CA THR A 2 10.50 26.02 -9.16
C THR A 2 9.43 25.04 -9.64
N LEU A 3 8.83 24.30 -8.72
CA LEU A 3 7.79 23.30 -9.02
C LEU A 3 6.38 23.89 -8.97
N LEU A 4 6.24 25.07 -8.35
CA LEU A 4 4.97 25.81 -8.24
C LEU A 4 4.33 26.14 -9.61
N PRO A 5 5.07 26.67 -10.61
CA PRO A 5 4.47 27.00 -11.91
C PRO A 5 3.98 25.76 -12.65
N GLN A 6 4.60 24.60 -12.43
CA GLN A 6 4.20 23.35 -13.04
C GLN A 6 2.90 22.82 -12.40
N ILE A 7 2.75 22.90 -11.07
CA ILE A 7 1.53 22.43 -10.43
C ILE A 7 0.32 23.33 -10.71
N GLU A 8 0.53 24.65 -10.81
CA GLU A 8 -0.51 25.60 -11.23
C GLU A 8 -0.97 25.31 -12.67
N LYS A 9 -0.02 25.04 -13.57
CA LYS A 9 -0.30 24.64 -14.95
C LYS A 9 -1.06 23.31 -15.02
N ASP A 10 -0.70 22.34 -14.19
CA ASP A 10 -1.39 21.05 -14.12
C ASP A 10 -2.82 21.23 -13.58
N CYS A 11 -3.03 22.10 -12.59
CA CYS A 11 -4.37 22.46 -12.08
C CYS A 11 -5.25 23.07 -13.18
N LEU A 12 -4.69 23.98 -14.00
CA LEU A 12 -5.42 24.63 -15.10
C LEU A 12 -5.77 23.66 -16.24
N ARG A 13 -4.98 22.60 -16.42
CA ARG A 13 -5.20 21.58 -17.46
C ARG A 13 -6.14 20.47 -17.03
N LEU A 14 -6.32 20.27 -15.74
CA LEU A 14 -7.20 19.24 -15.20
C LEU A 14 -8.66 19.56 -15.52
N THR A 15 -9.32 18.65 -16.23
CA THR A 15 -10.75 18.76 -16.53
C THR A 15 -11.55 17.79 -15.64
N PRO A 16 -12.36 18.30 -14.68
CA PRO A 16 -13.15 17.44 -13.83
C PRO A 16 -14.16 16.63 -14.65
N SER A 17 -14.10 15.30 -14.53
CA SER A 17 -15.03 14.38 -15.20
C SER A 17 -15.94 13.68 -14.19
N TRP A 18 -17.12 13.23 -14.65
CA TRP A 18 -18.02 12.41 -13.83
C TRP A 18 -17.36 11.13 -13.32
N GLN A 19 -16.46 10.54 -14.10
CA GLN A 19 -15.70 9.36 -13.68
C GLN A 19 -14.78 9.69 -12.50
N MET A 20 -14.09 10.84 -12.56
CA MET A 20 -13.23 11.32 -11.47
C MET A 20 -14.04 11.52 -10.18
N LEU A 21 -15.19 12.20 -10.27
CA LEU A 21 -16.09 12.39 -9.13
C LEU A 21 -16.56 11.07 -8.52
N ARG A 22 -16.88 10.07 -9.35
CA ARG A 22 -17.25 8.73 -8.88
C ARG A 22 -16.11 8.05 -8.14
N TYR A 23 -14.88 8.15 -8.65
CA TYR A 23 -13.72 7.54 -8.00
C TYR A 23 -13.40 8.22 -6.67
N ILE A 24 -13.41 9.56 -6.64
CA ILE A 24 -13.25 10.32 -5.40
C ILE A 24 -14.32 9.90 -4.39
N SER A 25 -15.60 9.88 -4.79
CA SER A 25 -16.68 9.47 -3.88
C SER A 25 -16.51 8.04 -3.35
N SER A 26 -16.03 7.10 -4.17
CA SER A 26 -15.70 5.74 -3.71
C SER A 26 -14.61 5.76 -2.64
N ILE A 27 -13.56 6.54 -2.87
CA ILE A 27 -12.42 6.64 -1.95
C ILE A 27 -12.86 7.23 -0.61
N GLU A 28 -13.60 8.33 -0.63
CA GLU A 28 -14.12 9.01 0.56
C GLU A 28 -15.08 8.12 1.37
N ARG A 29 -15.96 7.37 0.71
CA ARG A 29 -16.87 6.45 1.40
C ARG A 29 -16.12 5.35 2.13
N PHE A 30 -15.07 4.80 1.51
CA PHE A 30 -14.23 3.81 2.16
C PHE A 30 -13.50 4.40 3.37
N ASP A 31 -12.95 5.61 3.23
CA ASP A 31 -12.27 6.29 4.31
C ASP A 31 -13.22 6.56 5.50
N ALA A 32 -14.46 6.98 5.23
CA ALA A 32 -15.49 7.21 6.25
C ALA A 32 -15.85 5.95 7.05
N VAL A 33 -15.86 4.76 6.42
CA VAL A 33 -16.14 3.49 7.12
C VAL A 33 -14.89 2.85 7.75
N TRP A 34 -13.70 3.30 7.36
CA TRP A 34 -12.44 2.72 7.80
C TRP A 34 -12.24 2.69 9.33
N PRO A 35 -12.60 3.72 10.11
CA PRO A 35 -12.49 3.68 11.57
C PRO A 35 -13.21 2.48 12.21
N ASP A 36 -14.39 2.14 11.69
CA ASP A 36 -15.17 1.00 12.18
C ASP A 36 -14.57 -0.33 11.74
N VAL A 37 -14.09 -0.43 10.51
CA VAL A 37 -13.35 -1.60 10.01
C VAL A 37 -12.10 -1.83 10.86
N LYS A 38 -11.32 -0.79 11.12
CA LYS A 38 -10.13 -0.83 11.96
C LYS A 38 -10.44 -1.27 13.38
N ARG A 39 -11.54 -0.81 13.97
CA ARG A 39 -11.97 -1.23 15.31
C ARG A 39 -12.35 -2.71 15.35
N LYS A 40 -13.05 -3.21 14.34
CA LYS A 40 -13.47 -4.62 14.24
C LYS A 40 -12.29 -5.56 14.01
N GLU A 41 -11.35 -5.17 13.16
CA GLU A 41 -10.24 -6.01 12.70
C GLU A 41 -8.89 -5.69 13.37
N GLN A 42 -8.92 -5.00 14.52
CA GLN A 42 -7.73 -4.44 15.18
C GLN A 42 -6.62 -5.48 15.42
N GLN A 43 -6.99 -6.68 15.88
CA GLN A 43 -6.02 -7.75 16.15
C GLN A 43 -5.26 -8.19 14.89
N PHE A 44 -5.97 -8.38 13.78
CA PHE A 44 -5.38 -8.76 12.51
C PHE A 44 -4.48 -7.65 11.95
N LEU A 45 -4.94 -6.42 12.06
CA LEU A 45 -4.16 -5.27 11.64
C LEU A 45 -2.83 -5.24 12.41
N GLU A 46 -2.82 -5.31 13.75
CA GLU A 46 -1.57 -5.36 14.51
C GLU A 46 -0.65 -6.54 14.13
N GLU A 47 -1.21 -7.72 13.85
CA GLU A 47 -0.46 -8.85 13.30
C GLU A 47 0.15 -8.53 11.91
N MET A 48 -0.61 -7.96 10.98
CA MET A 48 -0.10 -7.51 9.68
C MET A 48 1.04 -6.50 9.81
N LYS A 49 0.95 -5.58 10.79
CA LYS A 49 2.03 -4.63 11.10
C LYS A 49 3.30 -5.34 11.53
N SER A 50 3.18 -6.34 12.40
CA SER A 50 4.32 -7.14 12.87
C SER A 50 4.99 -7.96 11.75
N LEU A 51 4.19 -8.39 10.76
CA LEU A 51 4.64 -9.21 9.64
C LEU A 51 5.29 -8.39 8.51
N THR A 52 4.96 -7.10 8.40
CA THR A 52 5.36 -6.26 7.25
C THR A 52 6.38 -5.20 7.69
N ARG A 53 7.67 -5.56 7.68
CA ARG A 53 8.80 -4.70 8.08
C ARG A 53 8.83 -3.33 7.37
N SER A 54 8.28 -3.24 6.16
CA SER A 54 8.23 -2.02 5.34
C SER A 54 7.09 -1.07 5.68
N ASN A 55 6.01 -1.54 6.33
CA ASN A 55 4.90 -0.68 6.73
C ASN A 55 5.25 0.20 7.93
N GLY A 56 6.22 -0.25 8.76
CA GLY A 56 6.77 0.52 9.88
C GLY A 56 7.31 1.87 9.43
N PHE A 57 8.02 1.94 8.30
CA PHE A 57 8.58 3.19 7.79
C PHE A 57 7.53 4.29 7.52
N LEU A 58 6.42 3.94 6.87
CA LEU A 58 5.34 4.90 6.60
C LEU A 58 4.59 5.27 7.89
N SER A 59 4.35 4.31 8.78
CA SER A 59 3.66 4.57 10.05
C SER A 59 4.51 5.39 11.02
N ASP A 60 5.83 5.20 11.02
CA ASP A 60 6.75 5.91 11.90
C ASP A 60 6.95 7.35 11.39
N MET A 61 7.09 7.54 10.07
CA MET A 61 7.13 8.89 9.47
C MET A 61 5.82 9.65 9.58
N ALA A 62 4.68 8.96 9.63
CA ALA A 62 3.38 9.59 9.83
C ALA A 62 3.13 10.06 11.27
N LYS A 63 3.78 9.44 12.27
CA LYS A 63 3.64 9.83 13.69
C LYS A 63 4.44 11.09 14.00
N ASP A 64 5.66 11.16 13.51
CA ASP A 64 6.56 12.30 13.69
C ASP A 64 6.45 13.24 12.49
N TRP A 65 5.21 13.53 12.04
CA TRP A 65 4.96 14.27 10.80
C TRP A 65 5.55 15.70 10.83
N ASP A 66 6.83 15.78 10.54
CA ASP A 66 7.49 16.89 9.90
C ASP A 66 7.95 16.36 8.55
N ILE A 67 7.18 16.71 7.51
CA ILE A 67 7.47 16.26 6.15
C ILE A 67 8.89 16.68 5.73
N ASN A 68 9.44 17.77 6.29
CA ASN A 68 10.82 18.17 6.08
C ASN A 68 11.80 17.13 6.64
N THR A 69 11.55 16.60 7.84
CA THR A 69 12.32 15.50 8.42
C THR A 69 12.15 14.20 7.62
N ALA A 70 10.94 13.90 7.12
CA ALA A 70 10.71 12.74 6.25
C ALA A 70 11.50 12.86 4.94
N LEU A 71 11.56 14.06 4.36
CA LEU A 71 12.30 14.34 3.13
C LEU A 71 13.80 14.35 3.32
N GLN A 72 14.31 14.91 4.42
CA GLN A 72 15.73 14.80 4.76
C GLN A 72 16.17 13.34 4.89
N LYS A 73 15.28 12.46 5.34
CA LYS A 73 15.53 11.02 5.45
C LYS A 73 15.35 10.27 4.12
N MET A 74 14.58 10.81 3.15
CA MET A 74 14.32 10.16 1.85
C MET A 74 15.20 10.65 0.71
N LEU A 75 15.51 11.94 0.70
CA LEU A 75 16.28 12.60 -0.33
C LEU A 75 17.73 12.74 0.16
N PRO A 76 18.72 12.41 -0.68
CA PRO A 76 20.11 12.61 -0.30
C PRO A 76 20.41 14.09 -0.02
N VAL A 77 21.08 14.35 1.10
CA VAL A 77 21.49 15.69 1.54
C VAL A 77 22.48 16.27 0.52
N GLY A 78 22.28 17.54 0.12
CA GLY A 78 23.23 18.29 -0.72
C GLY A 78 22.77 18.56 -2.16
N ILE A 79 21.58 18.12 -2.55
CA ILE A 79 21.00 18.40 -3.87
C ILE A 79 19.92 19.46 -3.68
N GLY A 80 19.93 20.54 -4.47
CA GLY A 80 19.05 21.72 -4.35
C GLY A 80 17.55 21.47 -4.56
N LEU A 81 17.05 20.29 -4.20
CA LEU A 81 15.67 19.81 -4.33
C LEU A 81 14.79 20.16 -3.14
N TYR A 82 15.40 20.58 -2.04
CA TYR A 82 14.66 20.94 -0.82
C TYR A 82 13.76 22.17 -1.04
N ALA A 83 14.26 23.22 -1.69
CA ALA A 83 13.47 24.44 -1.92
C ALA A 83 12.26 24.20 -2.84
N PRO A 84 12.40 23.57 -4.02
CA PRO A 84 11.24 23.27 -4.87
C PRO A 84 10.22 22.33 -4.20
N PHE A 85 10.70 21.37 -3.40
CA PHE A 85 9.80 20.48 -2.66
C PHE A 85 9.05 21.23 -1.55
N LYS A 86 9.70 22.17 -0.85
CA LYS A 86 9.07 23.00 0.19
C LYS A 86 7.94 23.87 -0.39
N GLU A 87 8.12 24.41 -1.59
CA GLU A 87 7.07 25.13 -2.31
C GLU A 87 5.87 24.23 -2.63
N LEU A 88 6.13 23.00 -3.09
CA LEU A 88 5.07 22.01 -3.33
C LEU A 88 4.30 21.65 -2.07
N ILE A 89 4.98 21.51 -0.93
CA ILE A 89 4.32 21.25 0.36
C ILE A 89 3.43 22.42 0.73
N TYR A 90 3.95 23.64 0.63
CA TYR A 90 3.17 24.82 0.95
C TYR A 90 1.91 24.90 0.09
N TRP A 91 2.02 24.62 -1.21
CA TRP A 91 0.86 24.48 -2.09
C TRP A 91 -0.10 23.38 -1.62
N PHE A 92 0.42 22.21 -1.23
CA PHE A 92 -0.39 21.12 -0.73
C PHE A 92 -1.12 21.49 0.57
N GLU A 93 -0.52 22.22 1.48
CA GLU A 93 -1.16 22.59 2.76
C GLU A 93 -2.15 23.75 2.60
N THR A 94 -1.89 24.69 1.70
CA THR A 94 -2.72 25.90 1.51
C THR A 94 -3.92 25.69 0.58
N THR A 95 -3.84 24.78 -0.38
CA THR A 95 -4.91 24.56 -1.37
C THR A 95 -6.02 23.69 -0.79
N THR A 96 -7.19 24.28 -0.48
CA THR A 96 -8.33 23.55 0.13
C THR A 96 -9.42 23.16 -0.87
N GLU A 97 -9.45 23.77 -2.06
CA GLU A 97 -10.51 23.59 -3.05
C GLU A 97 -10.45 22.24 -3.79
N ILE A 98 -9.26 21.63 -3.83
CA ILE A 98 -9.01 20.39 -4.56
C ILE A 98 -9.14 19.19 -3.60
N PRO A 99 -9.90 18.14 -3.95
CA PRO A 99 -9.98 16.92 -3.16
C PRO A 99 -8.60 16.29 -2.93
N ILE A 100 -8.36 15.78 -1.73
CA ILE A 100 -7.03 15.30 -1.31
C ILE A 100 -6.46 14.20 -2.22
N PRO A 101 -7.24 13.18 -2.66
CA PRO A 101 -6.72 12.17 -3.58
C PRO A 101 -6.22 12.77 -4.90
N VAL A 102 -6.86 13.85 -5.36
CA VAL A 102 -6.47 14.59 -6.57
C VAL A 102 -5.22 15.43 -6.29
N LYS A 103 -5.14 16.11 -5.14
CA LYS A 103 -3.92 16.85 -4.73
C LYS A 103 -2.71 15.94 -4.67
N CYS A 104 -2.85 14.74 -4.09
CA CYS A 104 -1.79 13.75 -4.07
C CYS A 104 -1.37 13.35 -5.49
N ALA A 105 -2.32 13.09 -6.39
CA ALA A 105 -2.00 12.74 -7.79
C ALA A 105 -1.26 13.88 -8.51
N LEU A 106 -1.70 15.13 -8.36
CA LEU A 106 -1.05 16.32 -8.94
C LEU A 106 0.35 16.54 -8.36
N PHE A 107 0.52 16.35 -7.05
CA PHE A 107 1.82 16.44 -6.39
C PHE A 107 2.82 15.45 -7.00
N ILE A 108 2.40 14.20 -7.16
CA ILE A 108 3.26 13.17 -7.77
C ILE A 108 3.52 13.43 -9.25
N HIS A 109 2.52 13.93 -10.00
CA HIS A 109 2.73 14.35 -11.39
C HIS A 109 3.86 15.38 -11.51
N CYS A 110 3.83 16.39 -10.64
CA CYS A 110 4.83 17.46 -10.62
C CYS A 110 6.22 16.90 -10.30
N LEU A 111 6.34 16.00 -9.32
CA LEU A 111 7.60 15.32 -9.02
C LEU A 111 8.11 14.47 -10.19
N LEU A 112 7.25 13.73 -10.88
CA LEU A 112 7.67 12.87 -11.99
C LEU A 112 8.02 13.65 -13.26
N THR A 113 7.47 14.86 -13.40
CA THR A 113 7.77 15.76 -14.52
C THR A 113 9.16 16.39 -14.38
N ASP A 114 9.61 16.68 -13.16
CA ASP A 114 10.96 17.20 -12.93
C ASP A 114 12.02 16.08 -13.02
N GLN A 115 12.96 16.25 -13.96
CA GLN A 115 14.06 15.30 -14.20
C GLN A 115 14.90 15.05 -12.93
N SER A 116 15.05 16.07 -12.10
CA SER A 116 15.83 16.01 -10.87
C SER A 116 15.23 15.08 -9.83
N PHE A 117 13.90 14.89 -9.85
CA PHE A 117 13.22 13.93 -8.98
C PHE A 117 13.08 12.56 -9.65
N ARG A 118 12.88 12.54 -10.97
CA ARG A 118 12.79 11.30 -11.77
C ARG A 118 14.03 10.41 -11.60
N GLN A 119 15.22 10.98 -11.46
CA GLN A 119 16.46 10.22 -11.27
C GLN A 119 16.51 9.38 -9.98
N PHE A 120 15.71 9.71 -8.96
CA PHE A 120 15.64 8.91 -7.73
C PHE A 120 14.62 7.78 -7.79
N GLY A 121 13.96 7.60 -8.93
CA GLY A 121 13.08 6.48 -9.24
C GLY A 121 11.66 6.60 -8.67
N GLY A 122 10.73 5.89 -9.32
CA GLY A 122 9.30 5.98 -9.01
C GLY A 122 8.86 5.54 -7.61
N TRP A 123 9.70 4.74 -6.93
CA TRP A 123 9.47 4.29 -5.56
C TRP A 123 9.52 5.42 -4.52
N ILE A 124 10.31 6.49 -4.72
CA ILE A 124 10.27 7.65 -3.82
C ILE A 124 8.93 8.37 -3.96
N SER A 125 8.46 8.58 -5.20
CA SER A 125 7.16 9.17 -5.47
C SER A 125 6.02 8.39 -4.80
N LEU A 126 6.06 7.06 -4.83
CA LEU A 126 5.07 6.21 -4.14
C LEU A 126 5.15 6.33 -2.60
N LYS A 127 6.34 6.46 -2.03
CA LYS A 127 6.51 6.68 -0.59
C LYS A 127 5.96 8.04 -0.17
N VAL A 128 6.29 9.09 -0.93
CA VAL A 128 5.77 10.45 -0.72
C VAL A 128 4.24 10.45 -0.81
N ALA A 129 3.66 9.77 -1.81
CA ALA A 129 2.21 9.65 -1.94
C ALA A 129 1.56 9.01 -0.70
N GLY A 130 2.15 7.91 -0.19
CA GLY A 130 1.64 7.24 1.02
C GLY A 130 1.69 8.13 2.25
N ILE A 131 2.77 8.89 2.38
CA ILE A 131 3.00 9.87 3.44
C ILE A 131 1.94 10.99 3.38
N LEU A 132 1.77 11.65 2.23
CA LEU A 132 0.76 12.69 2.04
C LEU A 132 -0.66 12.22 2.37
N LEU A 133 -1.01 11.00 1.96
CA LEU A 133 -2.31 10.42 2.24
C LEU A 133 -2.52 10.14 3.74
N ILE A 134 -1.52 9.54 4.42
CA ILE A 134 -1.66 9.25 5.85
C ILE A 134 -1.77 10.55 6.66
N HIS A 135 -0.97 11.57 6.34
CA HIS A 135 -1.07 12.88 7.00
C HIS A 135 -2.43 13.53 6.83
N SER A 136 -3.00 13.38 5.64
CA SER A 136 -4.31 13.93 5.32
C SER A 136 -5.48 13.16 5.94
N GLY A 137 -5.22 12.09 6.70
CA GLY A 137 -6.24 11.33 7.43
C GLY A 137 -6.55 9.95 6.85
N TYR A 138 -6.05 9.59 5.67
CA TYR A 138 -6.27 8.28 5.03
C TYR A 138 -5.42 7.18 5.69
N THR A 139 -5.71 6.90 6.96
CA THR A 139 -4.90 6.00 7.79
C THR A 139 -4.93 4.54 7.33
N TRP A 140 -5.83 4.15 6.44
CA TRP A 140 -5.85 2.80 5.87
C TRP A 140 -4.64 2.51 4.98
N ILE A 141 -4.02 3.55 4.40
CA ILE A 141 -2.82 3.43 3.57
C ILE A 141 -1.64 2.82 4.33
N GLN A 142 -1.55 3.01 5.66
CA GLN A 142 -0.46 2.47 6.47
C GLN A 142 -0.38 0.93 6.45
N TRP A 143 -1.46 0.26 6.04
CA TRP A 143 -1.56 -1.21 5.97
C TRP A 143 -1.18 -1.77 4.60
N LEU A 144 -0.80 -0.89 3.68
CA LEU A 144 -0.44 -1.22 2.32
C LEU A 144 1.02 -0.86 2.07
N ASN A 145 1.71 -1.77 1.38
CA ASN A 145 3.05 -1.49 0.90
C ASN A 145 2.99 -1.01 -0.56
N LEU A 146 2.85 0.30 -0.74
CA LEU A 146 2.69 0.94 -2.04
C LEU A 146 3.81 0.58 -3.04
N THR A 147 5.06 0.45 -2.57
CA THR A 147 6.20 0.14 -3.44
C THR A 147 6.24 -1.31 -3.91
N CYS A 148 5.47 -2.21 -3.28
CA CYS A 148 5.36 -3.61 -3.66
C CYS A 148 4.15 -3.90 -4.55
N LEU A 149 3.22 -2.95 -4.71
CA LEU A 149 2.03 -3.13 -5.51
C LEU A 149 2.36 -2.94 -6.98
N LYS A 150 2.26 -4.03 -7.77
CA LYS A 150 2.61 -4.05 -9.20
C LYS A 150 1.94 -2.91 -9.98
N LYS A 151 0.63 -2.69 -9.74
CA LYS A 151 -0.16 -1.63 -10.39
C LYS A 151 0.35 -0.21 -10.07
N ALA A 152 0.80 0.02 -8.84
CA ALA A 152 1.32 1.31 -8.42
C ALA A 152 2.70 1.59 -9.03
N ARG A 153 3.54 0.56 -9.12
CA ARG A 153 4.84 0.66 -9.81
C ARG A 153 4.67 0.88 -11.31
N SER A 154 3.86 0.06 -11.98
CA SER A 154 3.62 0.22 -13.42
C SER A 154 3.08 1.60 -13.75
N LEU A 155 2.21 2.17 -12.92
CA LEU A 155 1.72 3.53 -13.12
C LEU A 155 2.85 4.57 -13.16
N VAL A 156 3.85 4.44 -12.29
CA VAL A 156 4.98 5.39 -12.24
C VAL A 156 6.05 5.07 -13.28
N ASP A 157 6.26 3.79 -13.58
CA ASP A 157 7.22 3.34 -14.59
C ASP A 157 6.74 3.74 -16.01
N ASP A 158 5.43 3.64 -16.27
CA ASP A 158 4.77 4.00 -17.53
C ASP A 158 4.33 5.48 -17.58
N PHE A 159 4.90 6.33 -16.71
CA PHE A 159 4.50 7.73 -16.59
C PHE A 159 4.62 8.50 -17.91
N ASN A 160 3.50 9.08 -18.33
CA ASN A 160 3.43 10.00 -19.46
C ASN A 160 2.86 11.35 -19.00
N SER A 161 3.61 12.44 -19.23
CA SER A 161 3.27 13.80 -18.81
C SER A 161 2.20 14.50 -19.66
N ASP A 162 1.81 13.92 -20.81
CA ASP A 162 0.99 14.63 -21.80
C ASP A 162 -0.49 14.72 -21.41
N ASN A 163 -1.00 13.80 -20.58
CA ASN A 163 -2.42 13.73 -20.22
C ASN A 163 -2.63 13.68 -18.70
N ILE A 164 -2.84 14.86 -18.11
CA ILE A 164 -3.06 15.02 -16.66
C ILE A 164 -4.36 14.36 -16.19
N ASP A 165 -5.41 14.37 -17.01
CA ASP A 165 -6.71 13.77 -16.67
C ASP A 165 -6.57 12.25 -16.56
N HIS A 166 -5.92 11.63 -17.54
CA HIS A 166 -5.62 10.20 -17.53
C HIS A 166 -4.72 9.82 -16.34
N TRP A 167 -3.72 10.65 -16.05
CA TRP A 167 -2.86 10.45 -14.88
C TRP A 167 -3.65 10.44 -13.57
N VAL A 168 -4.45 11.49 -13.32
CA VAL A 168 -5.27 11.59 -12.11
C VAL A 168 -6.26 10.43 -12.01
N LEU A 169 -6.95 10.09 -13.10
CA LEU A 169 -7.86 8.95 -13.13
C LEU A 169 -7.16 7.63 -12.81
N SER A 170 -5.94 7.43 -13.32
CA SER A 170 -5.14 6.23 -13.06
C SER A 170 -4.70 6.15 -11.60
N CYS A 171 -4.28 7.28 -11.00
CA CYS A 171 -3.97 7.34 -9.57
C CYS A 171 -5.19 6.98 -8.71
N LEU A 172 -6.35 7.57 -9.00
CA LEU A 172 -7.58 7.30 -8.26
C LEU A 172 -8.02 5.84 -8.39
N MET A 173 -7.91 5.26 -9.60
CA MET A 173 -8.19 3.85 -9.83
C MET A 173 -7.26 2.94 -9.01
N VAL A 174 -5.98 3.25 -8.96
CA VAL A 174 -5.01 2.51 -8.13
C VAL A 174 -5.36 2.62 -6.64
N MET A 175 -5.87 3.77 -6.17
CA MET A 175 -6.37 3.90 -4.80
C MET A 175 -7.62 3.04 -4.54
N ILE A 176 -8.52 2.89 -5.51
CA ILE A 176 -9.68 1.98 -5.37
C ILE A 176 -9.20 0.52 -5.31
N ASP A 177 -8.27 0.14 -6.19
CA ASP A 177 -7.67 -1.20 -6.18
C ASP A 177 -7.03 -1.53 -4.82
N PHE A 178 -6.42 -0.53 -4.18
CA PHE A 178 -5.85 -0.68 -2.84
C PHE A 178 -6.90 -1.00 -1.78
N GLN A 179 -8.08 -0.36 -1.85
CA GLN A 179 -9.19 -0.63 -0.96
C GLN A 179 -9.69 -2.06 -1.14
N GLU A 180 -9.84 -2.51 -2.39
CA GLU A 180 -10.22 -3.88 -2.71
C GLU A 180 -9.19 -4.89 -2.17
N ILE A 181 -7.89 -4.65 -2.39
CA ILE A 181 -6.81 -5.51 -1.86
C ILE A 181 -6.86 -5.58 -0.34
N LEU A 182 -7.07 -4.46 0.34
CA LEU A 182 -7.15 -4.41 1.79
C LEU A 182 -8.37 -5.16 2.30
N MET A 183 -9.54 -4.98 1.67
CA MET A 183 -10.76 -5.71 2.02
C MET A 183 -10.65 -7.22 1.71
N LEU A 184 -9.95 -7.60 0.65
CA LEU A 184 -9.65 -9.00 0.37
C LEU A 184 -8.75 -9.61 1.45
N LYS A 185 -7.75 -8.87 1.93
CA LYS A 185 -6.90 -9.32 3.05
C LYS A 185 -7.70 -9.49 4.33
N LEU A 186 -8.57 -8.51 4.65
CA LEU A 186 -9.42 -8.53 5.83
C LEU A 186 -10.45 -9.66 5.77
N SER A 187 -11.15 -9.85 4.64
CA SER A 187 -12.15 -10.91 4.48
C SER A 187 -11.55 -12.32 4.52
N LYS A 188 -10.38 -12.53 3.91
CA LYS A 188 -9.65 -13.81 3.98
C LYS A 188 -9.22 -14.15 5.41
N TYR A 189 -8.87 -13.14 6.21
CA TYR A 189 -8.52 -13.34 7.61
C TYR A 189 -9.75 -13.43 8.54
N GLY A 190 -10.85 -12.73 8.26
CA GLY A 190 -12.14 -12.92 8.94
C GLY A 190 -12.70 -14.34 8.74
N ALA A 191 -12.60 -14.87 7.51
CA ALA A 191 -12.81 -16.30 7.24
C ALA A 191 -11.78 -17.19 7.98
N GLY A 192 -10.59 -16.65 8.22
CA GLY A 192 -9.51 -17.18 9.03
C GLY A 192 -9.77 -17.21 10.54
N GLN A 193 -10.59 -16.31 11.10
CA GLN A 193 -10.94 -16.33 12.52
C GLN A 193 -11.91 -17.48 12.86
N ASN A 194 -12.68 -17.96 11.88
CA ASN A 194 -13.41 -19.24 11.96
C ASN A 194 -12.50 -20.47 11.78
N LEU A 195 -11.20 -20.29 11.60
CA LEU A 195 -10.27 -21.42 11.60
C LEU A 195 -10.09 -21.92 13.03
N THR A 196 -10.51 -23.17 13.24
CA THR A 196 -10.31 -23.91 14.48
C THR A 196 -8.85 -23.83 14.94
N ILE A 197 -8.59 -23.84 16.25
CA ILE A 197 -7.25 -23.78 16.90
C ILE A 197 -6.16 -24.58 16.15
N LYS A 198 -6.54 -25.73 15.58
CA LYS A 198 -5.69 -26.62 14.77
C LYS A 198 -5.06 -25.95 13.54
N TYR A 199 -5.78 -25.06 12.85
CA TYR A 199 -5.31 -24.34 11.67
C TYR A 199 -4.43 -23.14 12.03
N LYS A 200 -4.70 -22.47 13.16
CA LYS A 200 -3.82 -21.44 13.72
C LYS A 200 -2.46 -22.02 14.11
N LEU A 201 -2.46 -23.18 14.78
CA LEU A 201 -1.22 -23.93 15.07
C LEU A 201 -0.46 -24.33 13.80
N LEU A 202 -1.18 -24.74 12.75
CA LEU A 202 -0.57 -25.10 11.47
C LEU A 202 0.13 -23.89 10.81
N LEU A 203 -0.49 -22.71 10.81
CA LEU A 203 0.13 -21.48 10.31
C LEU A 203 1.37 -21.09 11.13
N TYR A 204 1.28 -21.14 12.46
CA TYR A 204 2.42 -20.90 13.36
C TYR A 204 3.61 -21.83 13.06
N ILE A 205 3.35 -23.12 12.84
CA ILE A 205 4.41 -24.10 12.52
C ILE A 205 5.08 -23.78 11.18
N ILE A 206 4.32 -23.37 10.17
CA ILE A 206 4.85 -22.99 8.85
C ILE A 206 5.66 -21.68 8.96
N GLN A 207 5.17 -20.70 9.71
CA GLN A 207 5.83 -19.41 9.93
C GLN A 207 7.23 -19.57 10.55
N HIS A 208 7.32 -20.35 11.63
CA HIS A 208 8.58 -20.54 12.35
C HIS A 208 9.47 -21.63 11.73
N ASN A 209 9.04 -22.26 10.63
CA ASN A 209 9.82 -23.29 9.93
C ASN A 209 9.59 -23.19 8.40
N PRO A 210 10.09 -22.13 7.73
CA PRO A 210 9.96 -22.01 6.28
C PRO A 210 10.63 -23.21 5.59
N GLY A 211 9.95 -23.80 4.59
CA GLY A 211 10.46 -25.00 3.91
C GLY A 211 10.09 -26.33 4.58
N ILE A 212 9.32 -26.33 5.67
CA ILE A 212 8.98 -27.56 6.42
C ILE A 212 8.17 -28.55 5.58
N ALA A 213 8.63 -29.80 5.54
CA ALA A 213 7.93 -30.90 4.86
C ALA A 213 6.61 -31.25 5.57
N THR A 214 5.57 -31.61 4.80
CA THR A 214 4.23 -31.96 5.33
C THR A 214 4.27 -33.06 6.39
N ARG A 215 5.19 -34.02 6.26
CA ARG A 215 5.43 -35.07 7.27
C ARG A 215 5.85 -34.51 8.63
N ARG A 216 6.77 -33.54 8.64
CA ARG A 216 7.23 -32.90 9.89
C ARG A 216 6.15 -32.01 10.50
N ILE A 217 5.32 -31.37 9.68
CA ILE A 217 4.14 -30.65 10.13
C ILE A 217 3.16 -31.61 10.84
N ALA A 218 2.91 -32.77 10.25
CA ALA A 218 2.02 -33.81 10.79
C ALA A 218 2.49 -34.31 12.17
N ILE A 219 3.79 -34.56 12.32
CA ILE A 219 4.40 -34.93 13.60
C ILE A 219 4.21 -33.81 14.64
N LYS A 220 4.50 -32.55 14.28
CA LYS A 220 4.38 -31.40 15.19
C LYS A 220 2.93 -31.09 15.60
N LEU A 221 1.94 -31.43 14.77
CA LEU A 221 0.52 -31.25 15.06
C LEU A 221 -0.13 -32.45 15.75
N GLY A 222 0.58 -33.59 15.86
CA GLY A 222 0.00 -34.85 16.34
C GLY A 222 -1.15 -35.34 15.46
N LYS A 223 -1.04 -35.21 14.13
CA LYS A 223 -2.08 -35.60 13.16
C LYS A 223 -1.52 -36.44 12.03
N SER A 224 -2.38 -37.17 11.33
CA SER A 224 -1.99 -37.89 10.12
C SER A 224 -1.66 -36.92 8.98
N GLU A 225 -0.73 -37.31 8.09
CA GLU A 225 -0.37 -36.50 6.92
C GLU A 225 -1.56 -36.20 6.00
N VAL A 226 -2.53 -37.13 5.93
CA VAL A 226 -3.75 -36.97 5.12
C VAL A 226 -4.59 -35.79 5.63
N ILE A 227 -4.74 -35.66 6.95
CA ILE A 227 -5.47 -34.55 7.56
C ILE A 227 -4.73 -33.23 7.34
N VAL A 228 -3.41 -33.22 7.53
CA VAL A 228 -2.60 -32.01 7.30
C VAL A 228 -2.64 -31.57 5.84
N ARG A 229 -2.61 -32.48 4.86
CA ARG A 229 -2.78 -32.13 3.44
C ARG A 229 -4.14 -31.49 3.17
N ARG A 230 -5.24 -32.02 3.74
CA ARG A 230 -6.58 -31.40 3.64
C ARG A 230 -6.59 -29.99 4.24
N MET A 231 -5.93 -29.81 5.39
CA MET A 231 -5.81 -28.49 6.03
C MET A 231 -5.01 -27.50 5.18
N LEU A 232 -3.89 -27.93 4.59
CA LEU A 232 -3.07 -27.13 3.68
C LEU A 232 -3.81 -26.77 2.38
N VAL A 233 -4.63 -27.68 1.84
CA VAL A 233 -5.50 -27.38 0.69
C VAL A 233 -6.51 -26.30 1.05
N LYS A 234 -7.14 -26.39 2.23
CA LYS A 234 -8.07 -25.36 2.71
C LYS A 234 -7.38 -24.01 2.92
N LEU A 235 -6.20 -23.98 3.53
CA LEU A 235 -5.42 -22.74 3.71
C LEU A 235 -4.95 -22.13 2.38
N ARG A 236 -4.68 -22.96 1.37
CA ARG A 236 -4.35 -22.49 0.01
C ARG A 236 -5.57 -21.92 -0.71
N ALA A 237 -6.74 -22.57 -0.57
CA ALA A 237 -8.00 -22.05 -1.11
C ALA A 237 -8.36 -20.70 -0.49
N LEU A 238 -7.99 -20.48 0.78
CA LEU A 238 -8.10 -19.19 1.48
C LEU A 238 -7.00 -18.19 1.13
N ALA A 239 -6.04 -18.55 0.27
CA ALA A 239 -4.87 -17.75 -0.10
C ALA A 239 -4.07 -17.22 1.11
N LEU A 240 -3.95 -18.02 2.17
CA LEU A 240 -3.11 -17.72 3.35
C LEU A 240 -1.71 -18.34 3.23
N ILE A 241 -1.54 -19.34 2.36
CA ILE A 241 -0.27 -19.99 2.09
C ILE A 241 -0.09 -20.22 0.59
N GLU A 242 1.13 -20.06 0.11
CA GLU A 242 1.55 -20.47 -1.22
C GLU A 242 2.30 -21.81 -1.17
N ARG A 243 2.25 -22.55 -2.29
CA ARG A 243 3.00 -23.80 -2.46
C ARG A 243 4.15 -23.54 -3.42
N TYR A 244 5.36 -23.84 -2.95
CA TYR A 244 6.56 -23.80 -3.74
C TYR A 244 7.13 -25.21 -3.93
N GLY A 245 7.72 -25.45 -5.11
CA GLY A 245 8.33 -26.72 -5.51
C GLY A 245 7.39 -27.73 -6.20
N ALA A 246 8.00 -28.67 -6.92
CA ALA A 246 7.34 -29.76 -7.65
C ALA A 246 7.76 -31.14 -7.08
N GLY A 247 6.84 -32.11 -7.07
CA GLY A 247 7.11 -33.47 -6.59
C GLY A 247 7.33 -33.58 -5.06
N PRO A 248 8.23 -34.44 -4.56
CA PRO A 248 8.43 -34.68 -3.13
C PRO A 248 9.08 -33.50 -2.36
N LYS A 249 9.60 -32.49 -3.05
CA LYS A 249 10.21 -31.28 -2.45
C LYS A 249 9.23 -30.09 -2.41
N THR A 250 8.00 -30.34 -2.00
CA THR A 250 6.99 -29.27 -1.87
C THR A 250 7.02 -28.67 -0.48
N TYR A 251 7.08 -27.35 -0.40
CA TYR A 251 6.99 -26.61 0.85
C TYR A 251 5.96 -25.48 0.76
N HIS A 252 5.52 -25.03 1.93
CA HIS A 252 4.51 -23.99 2.07
C HIS A 252 5.12 -22.75 2.71
N VAL A 253 4.75 -21.58 2.21
CA VAL A 253 5.18 -20.28 2.72
C VAL A 253 3.93 -19.43 2.95
N LEU A 254 3.92 -18.64 4.02
CA LEU A 254 2.85 -17.68 4.30
C LEU A 254 2.91 -16.52 3.30
N ILE A 255 1.73 -16.03 2.88
CA ILE A 255 1.56 -14.82 2.07
C ILE A 255 1.40 -13.61 2.99
#